data_AF-A0A498P121-F1
#
_entry.id   AF-A0A498P121-F1
#
_cell.length_a   1.000
_cell.length_b   1.000
_cell.length_c   1.000
_cell.angle_alpha   90.00
_cell.angle_beta   90.00
_cell.angle_gamma   90.00
#
_symmetry.space_group_name_H-M   'P 1'
#
loop_
_entity.id
_entity.type
_entity.pdbx_description
1 polymer ?
#
loop_
_entity_poly.entity_id
_entity_poly.type
_entity_poly.pdbx_seq_one_letter_code
_entity_poly.pdbx_strand_id
1 'polypeptide(L)'
;MPAGYELGQFLKKRYTGFLSENYDRHEIFIRSTDEDRTLMSAEANLAGMFPPTGSEMFHPDLKWHPIPVHTVPEDEDRLLAFPLRDCPHYAQLMNETEKTHIFVNMTETYKAFIEMVRENTGLEKVNIANIWSVYDTLFCEKTHNITHPGWVNQSVMETLKVLNDFSYQILFGVYKREEKCRLQGGLLLDQIIKNLSNAAELNSQQKVKMIVYSAHDTTVVALQEALNVFNGLQPPYASCHLIELYHEGNG
;
A
#
# COMPACT_ATOMS: atom_id res chain seq x y z
N MET A 1 12.01 -8.80 -3.07
CA MET A 1 12.58 -8.37 -4.36
C MET A 1 11.94 -9.06 -5.57
N PRO A 2 11.78 -10.41 -5.65
CA PRO A 2 11.19 -11.06 -6.82
C PRO A 2 9.81 -10.54 -7.21
N ALA A 3 8.92 -10.38 -6.22
CA ALA A 3 7.56 -9.90 -6.46
C ALA A 3 7.49 -8.49 -7.09
N GLY A 4 8.38 -7.56 -6.70
CA GLY A 4 8.43 -6.22 -7.29
C GLY A 4 8.84 -6.26 -8.76
N TYR A 5 9.86 -7.07 -9.08
CA TYR A 5 10.34 -7.30 -10.44
C TYR A 5 9.29 -7.97 -11.34
N GLU A 6 8.63 -9.02 -10.84
CA GLU A 6 7.54 -9.71 -11.54
C GLU A 6 6.34 -8.79 -11.81
N LEU A 7 5.98 -7.94 -10.84
CA LEU A 7 4.98 -6.89 -11.04
C LEU A 7 5.42 -5.94 -12.15
N GLY A 8 6.70 -5.57 -12.21
CA GLY A 8 7.24 -4.72 -13.27
C GLY A 8 7.09 -5.34 -14.66
N GLN A 9 7.44 -6.62 -14.79
CA GLN A 9 7.25 -7.37 -16.04
C GLN A 9 5.77 -7.44 -16.46
N PHE A 10 4.88 -7.66 -15.48
CA PHE A 10 3.44 -7.64 -15.71
C PHE A 10 2.96 -6.27 -16.24
N LEU A 11 3.38 -5.16 -15.60
CA LEU A 11 2.99 -3.81 -16.00
C LEU A 11 3.52 -3.47 -17.40
N LYS A 12 4.77 -3.81 -17.70
CA LYS A 12 5.34 -3.60 -19.05
C LYS A 12 4.54 -4.32 -20.13
N LYS A 13 4.18 -5.57 -19.87
CA LYS A 13 3.35 -6.36 -20.80
C LYS A 13 1.94 -5.77 -20.93
N ARG A 14 1.33 -5.34 -19.82
CA ARG A 14 -0.02 -4.75 -19.82
C ARG A 14 -0.09 -3.46 -20.62
N TYR A 15 0.92 -2.61 -20.50
CA TYR A 15 0.96 -1.28 -21.10
C TYR A 15 1.81 -1.21 -22.39
N THR A 16 2.01 -2.35 -23.05
CA THR A 16 2.63 -2.41 -24.38
C THR A 16 1.79 -1.60 -25.38
N GLY A 17 2.45 -0.74 -26.16
CA GLY A 17 1.80 0.18 -27.09
C GLY A 17 1.27 1.48 -26.44
N PHE A 18 1.15 1.53 -25.11
CA PHE A 18 0.86 2.77 -24.37
C PHE A 18 2.16 3.47 -23.95
N LEU A 19 3.06 2.73 -23.31
CA LEU A 19 4.42 3.17 -22.98
C LEU A 19 5.40 2.78 -24.08
N SER A 20 6.45 3.58 -24.23
CA SER A 20 7.58 3.28 -25.10
C SER A 20 8.28 1.98 -24.70
N GLU A 21 8.86 1.27 -25.67
CA GLU A 21 9.63 0.03 -25.42
C GLU A 21 10.82 0.27 -24.50
N ASN A 22 11.51 1.38 -24.71
CA ASN A 22 12.57 1.85 -23.84
C ASN A 22 12.06 2.90 -22.84
N TYR A 23 12.84 3.15 -21.79
CA TYR A 23 12.50 4.18 -20.80
C TYR A 23 12.54 5.58 -21.42
N ASP A 24 11.43 6.31 -21.34
CA ASP A 24 11.37 7.75 -21.60
C ASP A 24 11.02 8.49 -20.30
N ARG A 25 11.95 9.35 -19.87
CA ARG A 25 11.80 10.21 -18.67
C ARG A 25 10.59 11.14 -18.70
N HIS A 26 9.98 11.37 -19.86
CA HIS A 26 8.79 12.20 -19.98
C HIS A 26 7.49 11.39 -19.86
N GLU A 27 7.54 10.06 -20.03
CA GLU A 27 6.34 9.21 -20.02
C GLU A 27 5.98 8.66 -18.64
N ILE A 28 6.97 8.49 -17.75
CA ILE A 28 6.75 7.89 -16.44
C ILE A 28 7.33 8.75 -15.31
N PHE A 29 6.54 8.93 -14.26
CA PHE A 29 6.96 9.55 -13.01
C PHE A 29 6.78 8.56 -11.86
N ILE A 30 7.78 8.48 -10.98
CA ILE A 30 7.77 7.54 -9.85
C ILE A 30 8.00 8.31 -8.56
N ARG A 31 7.12 8.10 -7.59
CA ARG A 31 7.27 8.59 -6.22
C ARG A 31 7.17 7.42 -5.23
N SER A 32 8.07 7.37 -4.27
CA SER A 32 8.05 6.42 -3.16
C SER A 32 7.95 7.15 -1.83
N THR A 33 7.44 6.49 -0.79
CA THR A 33 7.76 6.90 0.58
C THR A 33 9.25 6.71 0.88
N ASP A 34 9.77 7.45 1.86
CA ASP A 34 11.20 7.44 2.25
C ASP A 34 11.51 6.29 3.20
N GLU A 35 11.33 5.07 2.69
CA GLU A 35 11.49 3.82 3.41
C GLU A 35 12.23 2.83 2.50
N ASP A 36 13.32 2.23 2.98
CA ASP A 36 14.16 1.35 2.17
C ASP A 36 13.34 0.30 1.41
N ARG A 37 12.35 -0.32 2.07
CA ARG A 37 11.50 -1.35 1.46
C ARG A 37 10.67 -0.84 0.27
N THR A 38 10.21 0.42 0.28
CA THR A 38 9.37 0.98 -0.79
C THR A 38 10.23 1.53 -1.93
N LEU A 39 11.37 2.16 -1.60
CA LEU A 39 12.37 2.59 -2.58
C LEU A 39 12.94 1.40 -3.36
N MET A 40 13.41 0.37 -2.66
CA MET A 40 13.93 -0.85 -3.29
C MET A 40 12.86 -1.60 -4.08
N SER A 41 11.60 -1.55 -3.65
CA SER A 41 10.49 -2.14 -4.41
C SER A 41 10.21 -1.39 -5.71
N ALA A 42 10.28 -0.05 -5.69
CA ALA A 42 10.15 0.77 -6.89
C ALA A 42 11.26 0.48 -7.90
N GLU A 43 12.52 0.42 -7.44
CA GLU A 43 13.68 0.10 -8.29
C GLU A 43 13.58 -1.31 -8.88
N ALA A 44 13.19 -2.32 -8.07
CA ALA A 44 12.98 -3.67 -8.56
C ALA A 44 11.86 -3.73 -9.60
N ASN A 45 10.77 -2.98 -9.40
CA ASN A 45 9.68 -2.86 -10.36
C ASN A 45 10.14 -2.24 -11.68
N LEU A 46 10.90 -1.14 -11.61
CA LEU A 46 11.44 -0.45 -12.78
C LEU A 46 12.43 -1.32 -13.55
N ALA A 47 13.26 -2.10 -12.86
CA ALA A 47 14.14 -3.09 -13.49
C ALA A 47 13.37 -4.18 -14.26
N GLY A 48 12.16 -4.54 -13.80
CA GLY A 48 11.25 -5.45 -14.51
C GLY A 48 10.52 -4.78 -15.67
N MET A 49 10.25 -3.48 -15.57
CA MET A 49 9.52 -2.71 -16.59
C MET A 49 10.39 -2.30 -17.78
N PHE A 50 11.63 -1.87 -17.52
CA PHE A 50 12.52 -1.26 -18.52
C PHE A 50 13.91 -1.91 -18.48
N PRO A 51 14.03 -3.19 -18.86
CA PRO A 51 15.35 -3.77 -19.08
C PRO A 51 16.03 -3.08 -20.29
N PRO A 52 17.23 -2.49 -20.13
CA PRO A 52 17.90 -1.78 -21.21
C PRO A 52 18.28 -2.73 -22.34
N THR A 53 18.22 -2.23 -23.57
CA THR A 53 18.68 -2.95 -24.76
C THR A 53 19.53 -2.05 -25.66
N GLY A 54 20.40 -2.67 -26.46
CA GLY A 54 21.21 -1.95 -27.45
C GLY A 54 22.02 -0.80 -26.86
N SER A 55 21.78 0.41 -27.36
CA SER A 55 22.50 1.63 -26.98
C SER A 55 22.18 2.15 -25.57
N GLU A 56 21.14 1.66 -24.90
CA GLU A 56 20.79 2.06 -23.53
C GLU A 56 21.55 1.27 -22.47
N MET A 57 22.22 0.18 -22.87
CA MET A 57 23.10 -0.55 -21.97
C MET A 57 24.39 0.25 -21.76
N PHE A 58 24.56 0.81 -20.56
CA PHE A 58 25.80 1.48 -20.18
C PHE A 58 26.92 0.47 -19.80
N HIS A 59 26.56 -0.78 -19.51
CA HIS A 59 27.48 -1.86 -19.21
C HIS A 59 26.99 -3.18 -19.85
N PRO A 60 27.83 -3.94 -20.57
CA PRO A 60 27.39 -5.08 -21.39
C PRO A 60 26.78 -6.24 -20.59
N ASP A 61 27.28 -6.49 -19.38
CA ASP A 61 26.82 -7.60 -18.53
C ASP A 61 25.72 -7.20 -17.54
N LEU A 62 25.27 -5.95 -17.56
CA LEU A 62 24.29 -5.42 -16.61
C LEU A 62 23.05 -4.93 -17.35
N LYS A 63 22.01 -5.77 -17.39
CA LYS A 63 20.69 -5.44 -17.94
C LYS A 63 19.85 -4.62 -16.96
N TRP A 64 20.41 -3.51 -16.52
CA TRP A 64 19.78 -2.54 -15.64
C TRP A 64 20.28 -1.14 -16.00
N HIS A 65 19.42 -0.14 -15.88
CA HIS A 65 19.80 1.26 -15.98
C HIS A 65 19.12 2.08 -14.88
N PRO A 66 19.76 3.16 -14.41
CA PRO A 66 19.18 3.98 -13.34
C PRO A 66 17.94 4.69 -13.85
N ILE A 67 16.84 4.58 -13.11
CA ILE A 67 15.60 5.34 -13.32
C ILE A 67 15.31 6.07 -12.01
N PRO A 68 15.08 7.40 -12.02
CA PRO A 68 14.88 8.15 -10.79
C PRO A 68 13.59 7.75 -10.07
N VAL A 69 13.71 7.45 -8.78
CA VAL A 69 12.59 7.33 -7.82
C VAL A 69 12.61 8.55 -6.91
N HIS A 70 11.56 9.35 -6.95
CA HIS A 70 11.45 10.55 -6.14
C HIS A 70 10.87 10.23 -4.76
N THR A 71 11.29 10.94 -3.73
CA THR A 71 10.74 10.80 -2.39
C THR A 71 10.74 12.14 -1.64
N VAL A 72 10.11 12.17 -0.48
CA VAL A 72 10.14 13.26 0.50
C VAL A 72 10.35 12.63 1.87
N PRO A 73 10.97 13.34 2.84
CA PRO A 73 11.15 12.83 4.19
C PRO A 73 9.84 12.31 4.81
N GLU A 74 9.91 11.23 5.61
CA GLU A 74 8.74 10.55 6.17
C GLU A 74 7.83 11.51 6.97
N ASP A 75 8.40 12.42 7.76
CA ASP A 75 7.68 13.40 8.58
C ASP A 75 6.99 14.49 7.75
N GLU A 76 7.46 14.72 6.52
CA GLU A 76 6.89 15.65 5.55
C GLU A 76 5.93 14.98 4.56
N ASP A 77 5.86 13.64 4.53
CA ASP A 77 4.95 12.95 3.60
C ASP A 77 3.48 13.13 4.04
N ARG A 78 2.70 13.73 3.14
CA ARG A 78 1.26 13.97 3.31
C ARG A 78 0.40 13.28 2.25
N LEU A 79 0.99 12.40 1.45
CA LEU A 79 0.36 11.82 0.26
C LEU A 79 0.35 10.29 0.23
N LEU A 80 1.40 9.63 0.72
CA LEU A 80 1.56 8.17 0.64
C LEU A 80 1.75 7.50 2.00
N ALA A 81 2.21 8.21 3.03
CA ALA A 81 2.41 7.66 4.36
C ALA A 81 1.14 7.80 5.22
N PHE A 82 0.27 6.79 5.20
CA PHE A 82 -0.97 6.76 5.99
C PHE A 82 -0.90 5.75 7.14
N PRO A 83 -1.59 6.02 8.27
CA PRO A 83 -2.35 7.24 8.58
C PRO A 83 -1.42 8.43 8.90
N LEU A 84 -1.89 9.64 8.59
CA LEU A 84 -1.17 10.87 8.93
C LEU A 84 -1.09 11.04 10.45
N ARG A 85 0.15 11.16 10.97
CA ARG A 85 0.42 11.29 12.41
C ARG A 85 -0.10 12.60 13.01
N ASP A 86 0.04 13.71 12.29
CA ASP A 86 -0.32 15.05 12.78
C ASP A 86 -1.77 15.45 12.42
N CYS A 87 -2.74 14.58 12.75
CA CYS A 87 -4.16 14.84 12.49
C CYS A 87 -5.01 14.65 13.76
N PRO A 88 -5.19 15.70 14.59
CA PRO A 88 -5.94 15.61 15.84
C PRO A 88 -7.38 15.13 15.66
N HIS A 89 -8.02 15.56 14.57
CA HIS A 89 -9.40 15.16 14.26
C HIS A 89 -9.49 13.68 13.90
N TYR A 90 -8.53 13.14 13.15
CA TYR A 90 -8.46 11.70 12.90
C TYR A 90 -8.23 10.90 14.18
N ALA A 91 -7.35 11.37 15.07
CA ALA A 91 -7.14 10.75 16.38
C ALA A 91 -8.44 10.72 17.22
N GLN A 92 -9.24 11.79 17.19
CA GLN A 92 -10.56 11.80 17.81
C GLN A 92 -11.49 10.74 17.20
N LEU A 93 -11.54 10.64 15.86
CA LEU A 93 -12.38 9.66 15.17
C LEU A 93 -11.97 8.22 15.51
N MET A 94 -10.67 7.94 15.68
CA MET A 94 -10.20 6.63 16.14
C MET A 94 -10.62 6.35 17.59
N ASN A 95 -10.49 7.32 18.50
CA ASN A 95 -10.99 7.18 19.88
C ASN A 95 -12.51 6.96 19.95
N GLU A 96 -13.28 7.56 19.03
CA GLU A 96 -14.72 7.31 18.90
C GLU A 96 -15.00 5.93 18.30
N THR A 97 -14.16 5.46 17.36
CA THR A 97 -14.26 4.13 16.75
C THR A 97 -14.15 3.02 17.80
N GLU A 98 -13.22 3.15 18.75
CA GLU A 98 -13.02 2.19 19.84
C GLU A 98 -14.25 2.03 20.75
N LYS A 99 -15.15 3.01 20.77
CA LYS A 99 -16.39 3.01 21.57
C LYS A 99 -17.59 2.42 20.81
N THR A 100 -17.43 2.09 19.53
CA THR A 100 -18.52 1.55 18.72
C THR A 100 -18.85 0.11 19.12
N HIS A 101 -20.11 -0.28 18.95
CA HIS A 101 -20.56 -1.65 19.27
C HIS A 101 -19.76 -2.72 18.52
N ILE A 102 -19.38 -2.48 17.27
CA ILE A 102 -18.61 -3.44 16.48
C ILE A 102 -17.20 -3.64 17.05
N PHE A 103 -16.50 -2.56 17.44
CA PHE A 103 -15.18 -2.65 18.04
C PHE A 103 -15.23 -3.33 19.42
N VAL A 104 -16.18 -2.91 20.27
CA VAL A 104 -16.37 -3.51 21.60
C VAL A 104 -16.73 -4.98 21.48
N ASN A 105 -17.62 -5.35 20.56
CA ASN A 105 -18.00 -6.74 20.35
C ASN A 105 -16.82 -7.60 19.86
N MET A 106 -16.01 -7.10 18.94
CA MET A 106 -14.78 -7.79 18.52
C MET A 106 -13.82 -7.94 19.70
N THR A 107 -13.68 -6.92 20.55
CA THR A 107 -12.78 -6.95 21.71
C THR A 107 -13.23 -8.01 22.72
N GLU A 108 -14.51 -8.03 23.06
CA GLU A 108 -15.05 -9.00 24.02
C GLU A 108 -15.07 -10.42 23.46
N THR A 109 -15.41 -10.59 22.16
CA THR A 109 -15.43 -11.91 21.49
C THR A 109 -14.05 -12.58 21.53
N TYR A 110 -12.98 -11.81 21.30
CA TYR A 110 -11.61 -12.33 21.23
C TYR A 110 -10.79 -12.07 22.49
N LYS A 111 -11.41 -11.62 23.59
CA LYS A 111 -10.71 -11.23 24.83
C LYS A 111 -9.76 -12.30 25.37
N ALA A 112 -10.26 -13.53 25.52
CA ALA A 112 -9.45 -14.65 26.00
C ALA A 112 -8.27 -14.97 25.07
N PHE A 113 -8.49 -14.83 23.75
CA PHE A 113 -7.44 -15.02 22.76
C PHE A 113 -6.37 -13.93 22.83
N ILE A 114 -6.78 -12.67 22.93
CA ILE A 114 -5.88 -11.52 23.08
C ILE A 114 -5.03 -11.64 24.34
N GLU A 115 -5.61 -12.07 25.47
CA GLU A 115 -4.86 -12.32 26.70
C GLU A 115 -3.86 -13.47 26.55
N MET A 116 -4.25 -14.58 25.90
CA MET A 116 -3.33 -15.68 25.59
C MET A 116 -2.15 -15.19 24.75
N VAL A 117 -2.39 -14.36 23.73
CA VAL A 117 -1.32 -13.76 22.91
C VAL A 117 -0.42 -12.87 23.76
N ARG A 118 -0.98 -12.02 24.64
CA ARG A 118 -0.21 -11.16 25.55
C ARG A 118 0.72 -11.98 26.45
N GLU A 119 0.20 -13.03 27.07
CA GLU A 119 0.96 -13.91 27.97
C GLU A 119 2.10 -14.65 27.25
N ASN A 120 1.84 -15.15 26.04
CA ASN A 120 2.83 -15.91 25.27
C ASN A 120 3.89 -15.03 24.58
N THR A 121 3.56 -13.76 24.26
CA THR A 121 4.49 -12.80 23.65
C THR A 121 5.29 -12.01 24.68
N GLY A 122 4.79 -11.89 25.92
CA GLY A 122 5.40 -11.07 26.96
C GLY A 122 5.21 -9.56 26.76
N LEU A 123 4.38 -9.14 25.80
CA LEU A 123 4.07 -7.73 25.56
C LEU A 123 3.26 -7.14 26.72
N GLU A 124 3.56 -5.90 27.11
CA GLU A 124 2.86 -5.22 28.21
C GLU A 124 1.36 -5.02 27.92
N LYS A 125 1.03 -4.69 26.66
CA LYS A 125 -0.35 -4.43 26.22
C LYS A 125 -0.60 -5.01 24.83
N VAL A 126 -1.61 -5.87 24.71
CA VAL A 126 -2.15 -6.35 23.43
C VAL A 126 -3.63 -6.01 23.36
N ASN A 127 -4.07 -5.48 22.23
CA ASN A 127 -5.46 -5.14 21.93
C ASN A 127 -5.67 -5.15 20.40
N ILE A 128 -6.90 -4.93 19.94
CA ILE A 128 -7.23 -4.92 18.51
C ILE A 128 -6.35 -3.95 17.70
N ALA A 129 -5.99 -2.79 18.25
CA ALA A 129 -5.24 -1.77 17.52
C ALA A 129 -3.75 -2.11 17.34
N ASN A 130 -3.17 -3.04 18.12
CA ASN A 130 -1.75 -3.37 18.03
C ASN A 130 -1.45 -4.86 17.80
N ILE A 131 -2.46 -5.74 17.79
CA ILE A 131 -2.27 -7.18 17.56
C ILE A 131 -1.76 -7.50 16.14
N TRP A 132 -1.95 -6.58 15.19
CA TRP A 132 -1.39 -6.69 13.84
C TRP A 132 0.14 -6.91 13.87
N SER A 133 0.85 -6.31 14.83
CA SER A 133 2.31 -6.45 14.95
C SER A 133 2.75 -7.90 15.27
N VAL A 134 1.95 -8.61 16.07
CA VAL A 134 2.18 -10.02 16.38
C VAL A 134 1.90 -10.88 15.15
N TYR A 135 0.78 -10.61 14.46
CA TYR A 135 0.43 -11.32 13.23
C TYR A 135 1.50 -11.13 12.15
N ASP A 136 1.93 -9.89 11.90
CA ASP A 136 2.93 -9.53 10.88
C ASP A 136 4.27 -10.22 11.15
N THR A 137 4.73 -10.20 12.41
CA THR A 137 5.96 -10.89 12.83
C THR A 137 5.87 -12.39 12.53
N LEU A 138 4.83 -13.06 13.00
CA LEU A 138 4.65 -14.51 12.80
C LEU A 138 4.44 -14.86 11.32
N PHE A 139 3.76 -14.00 10.56
CA PHE A 139 3.56 -14.17 9.13
C PHE A 139 4.90 -14.09 8.37
N CYS A 140 5.73 -13.10 8.70
CA CYS A 140 7.07 -12.95 8.14
C CYS A 140 7.95 -14.16 8.47
N GLU A 141 7.96 -14.60 9.72
CA GLU A 141 8.69 -15.79 10.16
C GLU A 141 8.26 -17.04 9.38
N LYS A 142 6.95 -17.27 9.25
CA LYS A 142 6.40 -18.40 8.49
C LYS A 142 6.83 -18.34 7.03
N THR A 143 6.78 -17.16 6.42
CA THR A 143 7.15 -16.93 5.02
C THR A 143 8.63 -17.26 4.76
N HIS A 144 9.49 -17.09 5.77
CA HIS A 144 10.91 -17.39 5.69
C HIS A 144 11.29 -18.75 6.31
N ASN A 145 10.31 -19.64 6.49
CA ASN A 145 10.50 -20.98 7.08
C ASN A 145 11.16 -20.97 8.48
N ILE A 146 10.96 -19.89 9.24
CA ILE A 146 11.39 -19.81 10.64
C ILE A 146 10.41 -20.62 11.49
N THR A 147 10.95 -21.44 12.40
CA THR A 147 10.13 -22.28 13.28
C THR A 147 9.43 -21.44 14.33
N HIS A 148 8.11 -21.55 14.41
CA HIS A 148 7.32 -20.82 15.39
C HIS A 148 7.39 -21.44 16.80
N PRO A 149 7.14 -20.63 17.85
CA PRO A 149 6.91 -21.14 19.20
C PRO A 149 5.73 -22.12 19.27
N GLY A 150 5.75 -23.04 20.24
CA GLY A 150 4.78 -24.13 20.33
C GLY A 150 3.32 -23.73 20.52
N TRP A 151 3.04 -22.49 20.94
CA TRP A 151 1.66 -21.98 21.05
C TRP A 151 1.08 -21.52 19.71
N VAL A 152 1.93 -21.27 18.70
CA VAL A 152 1.51 -20.80 17.38
C VAL A 152 1.17 -22.01 16.52
N ASN A 153 -0.13 -22.22 16.31
CA ASN A 153 -0.64 -23.21 15.38
C ASN A 153 -1.50 -22.54 14.29
N GLN A 154 -2.00 -23.34 13.36
CA GLN A 154 -2.78 -22.83 12.22
C GLN A 154 -4.04 -22.05 12.67
N SER A 155 -4.74 -22.50 13.70
CA SER A 155 -5.93 -21.81 14.24
C SER A 155 -5.57 -20.48 14.91
N VAL A 156 -4.41 -20.40 15.58
CA VAL A 156 -3.89 -19.13 16.13
C VAL A 156 -3.56 -18.15 15.01
N MET A 157 -2.87 -18.61 13.96
CA MET A 157 -2.56 -17.77 12.79
C MET A 157 -3.81 -17.27 12.08
N GLU A 158 -4.83 -18.11 11.92
CA GLU A 158 -6.12 -17.72 11.33
C GLU A 158 -6.85 -16.68 12.18
N THR A 159 -6.85 -16.86 13.50
CA THR A 159 -7.49 -15.91 14.42
C THR A 159 -6.76 -14.57 14.44
N LEU A 160 -5.42 -14.59 14.48
CA LEU A 160 -4.60 -13.39 14.34
C LEU A 160 -4.88 -12.67 13.01
N LYS A 161 -5.02 -13.42 11.92
CA LYS A 161 -5.37 -12.85 10.61
C LYS A 161 -6.72 -12.14 10.64
N VAL A 162 -7.75 -12.73 11.24
CA VAL A 162 -9.08 -12.09 11.37
C VAL A 162 -8.99 -10.76 12.13
N LEU A 163 -8.25 -10.74 13.24
CA LEU A 163 -8.05 -9.54 14.03
C LEU A 163 -7.21 -8.48 13.29
N ASN A 164 -6.21 -8.91 12.55
CA ASN A 164 -5.41 -8.05 11.67
C ASN A 164 -6.25 -7.42 10.55
N ASP A 165 -7.03 -8.21 9.82
CA ASP A 165 -7.93 -7.72 8.76
C ASP A 165 -8.94 -6.71 9.33
N PHE A 166 -9.51 -6.98 10.51
CA PHE A 166 -10.37 -6.03 11.21
C PHE A 166 -9.62 -4.73 11.59
N SER A 167 -8.34 -4.82 11.99
CA SER A 167 -7.52 -3.64 12.30
C SER A 167 -7.34 -2.72 11.08
N TYR A 168 -7.23 -3.27 9.85
CA TYR A 168 -7.21 -2.45 8.64
C TYR A 168 -8.55 -1.78 8.35
N GLN A 169 -9.67 -2.50 8.55
CA GLN A 169 -11.01 -1.96 8.32
C GLN A 169 -11.31 -0.76 9.23
N ILE A 170 -10.86 -0.79 10.50
CA ILE A 170 -11.13 0.31 11.44
C ILE A 170 -10.29 1.57 11.16
N LEU A 171 -9.14 1.46 10.48
CA LEU A 171 -8.25 2.60 10.23
C LEU A 171 -8.94 3.71 9.45
N PHE A 172 -9.66 3.36 8.39
CA PHE A 172 -10.30 4.34 7.50
C PHE A 172 -11.81 4.10 7.32
N GLY A 173 -12.29 2.92 7.67
CA GLY A 173 -13.69 2.52 7.58
C GLY A 173 -14.41 2.47 8.92
N VAL A 174 -15.45 1.62 8.93
CA VAL A 174 -16.31 1.22 10.06
C VAL A 174 -17.12 2.35 10.72
N TYR A 175 -16.46 3.41 11.17
CA TYR A 175 -17.06 4.54 11.87
C TYR A 175 -16.67 5.84 11.19
N LYS A 176 -17.67 6.64 10.78
CA LYS A 176 -17.50 7.93 10.10
C LYS A 176 -16.49 7.87 8.94
N ARG A 177 -16.60 6.80 8.13
CA ARG A 177 -15.70 6.49 7.01
C ARG A 177 -15.41 7.71 6.11
N GLU A 178 -16.44 8.41 5.65
CA GLU A 178 -16.24 9.57 4.77
C GLU A 178 -15.39 10.66 5.44
N GLU A 179 -15.60 10.93 6.72
CA GLU A 179 -14.82 11.92 7.47
C GLU A 179 -13.37 11.47 7.64
N LYS A 180 -13.13 10.20 8.00
CA LYS A 180 -11.78 9.63 8.05
C LYS A 180 -11.08 9.70 6.68
N CYS A 181 -11.75 9.29 5.62
CA CYS A 181 -11.21 9.29 4.27
C CYS A 181 -10.85 10.71 3.81
N ARG A 182 -11.66 11.73 4.11
CA ARG A 182 -11.34 13.13 3.79
C ARG A 182 -10.04 13.63 4.43
N LEU A 183 -9.65 13.07 5.58
CA LEU A 183 -8.43 13.42 6.30
C LEU A 183 -7.22 12.54 5.92
N GLN A 184 -7.46 11.43 5.20
CA GLN A 184 -6.48 10.36 4.95
C GLN A 184 -6.42 10.06 3.44
N GLY A 185 -6.88 8.88 3.01
CA GLY A 185 -6.77 8.43 1.61
C GLY A 185 -7.43 9.32 0.56
N GLY A 186 -8.35 10.21 0.98
CA GLY A 186 -8.94 11.24 0.13
C GLY A 186 -7.90 12.24 -0.43
N LEU A 187 -6.78 12.44 0.27
CA LEU A 187 -5.67 13.28 -0.23
C LEU A 187 -5.00 12.64 -1.45
N LEU A 188 -4.75 11.33 -1.39
CA LEU A 188 -4.20 10.58 -2.52
C LEU A 188 -5.22 10.50 -3.67
N LEU A 189 -6.49 10.26 -3.35
CA LEU A 189 -7.56 10.25 -4.36
C LEU A 189 -7.67 11.60 -5.09
N ASP A 190 -7.64 12.72 -4.35
CA ASP A 190 -7.65 14.06 -4.93
C ASP A 190 -6.46 14.30 -5.85
N GLN A 191 -5.25 13.89 -5.44
CA GLN A 191 -4.06 13.99 -6.29
C GLN A 191 -4.18 13.16 -7.58
N ILE A 192 -4.72 11.94 -7.48
CA ILE A 192 -4.95 11.08 -8.65
C ILE A 192 -5.98 11.74 -9.59
N ILE A 193 -7.10 12.23 -9.07
CA ILE A 193 -8.14 12.91 -9.85
C ILE A 193 -7.58 14.14 -10.56
N LYS A 194 -6.74 14.93 -9.88
CA LYS A 194 -6.06 16.08 -10.49
C LYS A 194 -5.15 15.66 -11.63
N ASN A 195 -4.35 14.62 -11.44
CA ASN A 195 -3.45 14.11 -12.49
C ASN A 195 -4.23 13.62 -13.72
N LEU A 196 -5.34 12.88 -13.50
CA LEU A 196 -6.20 12.38 -14.57
C LEU A 196 -6.94 13.53 -15.28
N SER A 197 -7.47 14.50 -14.53
CA SER A 197 -8.11 15.69 -15.10
C SER A 197 -7.15 16.47 -15.99
N ASN A 198 -5.92 16.70 -15.53
CA ASN A 198 -4.89 17.39 -16.32
C ASN A 198 -4.49 16.61 -17.58
N ALA A 199 -4.50 15.27 -17.53
CA ALA A 199 -4.24 14.43 -18.69
C ALA A 199 -5.40 14.43 -19.70
N ALA A 200 -6.63 14.69 -19.24
CA ALA A 200 -7.82 14.75 -20.09
C ALA A 200 -8.04 16.11 -20.79
N GLU A 201 -7.29 17.15 -20.42
CA GLU A 201 -7.43 18.47 -21.05
C GLU A 201 -7.04 18.43 -22.54
N LEU A 202 -7.90 18.98 -23.40
CA LEU A 202 -7.75 18.98 -24.86
C LEU A 202 -6.43 19.56 -25.38
N ASN A 203 -5.82 20.49 -24.64
CA ASN A 203 -4.55 21.15 -24.98
C ASN A 203 -3.41 20.74 -24.04
N SER A 204 -3.57 19.66 -23.27
CA SER A 204 -2.57 19.21 -22.33
C SER A 204 -1.24 18.98 -23.04
N GLN A 205 -0.20 19.68 -22.59
CA GLN A 205 1.18 19.42 -23.00
C GLN A 205 1.85 18.35 -22.12
N GLN A 206 1.07 17.70 -21.25
CA GLN A 206 1.57 16.68 -20.33
C GLN A 206 1.99 15.44 -21.12
N LYS A 207 3.29 15.14 -21.06
CA LYS A 207 3.86 13.93 -21.67
C LYS A 207 3.79 12.71 -20.76
N VAL A 208 3.56 12.93 -19.45
CA VAL A 208 3.49 11.86 -18.46
C VAL A 208 2.26 11.00 -18.74
N LYS A 209 2.50 9.73 -19.03
CA LYS A 209 1.51 8.69 -19.32
C LYS A 209 1.22 7.82 -18.11
N MET A 210 2.21 7.62 -17.24
CA MET A 210 2.10 6.77 -16.06
C MET A 210 2.70 7.45 -14.82
N ILE A 211 1.99 7.36 -13.71
CA ILE A 211 2.48 7.75 -12.39
C ILE A 211 2.45 6.53 -11.48
N VAL A 212 3.61 6.18 -10.92
CA VAL A 212 3.76 5.06 -9.99
C VAL A 212 3.98 5.58 -8.59
N TYR A 213 3.15 5.13 -7.66
CA TYR A 213 3.30 5.39 -6.23
C TYR A 213 3.71 4.11 -5.51
N SER A 214 4.96 4.04 -5.04
CA SER A 214 5.46 2.93 -4.22
C SER A 214 5.27 3.25 -2.75
N ALA A 215 4.46 2.47 -2.04
CA ALA A 215 4.02 2.83 -0.69
C ALA A 215 3.68 1.58 0.13
N HIS A 216 2.73 1.70 1.06
CA HIS A 216 2.41 0.68 2.05
C HIS A 216 1.05 0.04 1.77
N ASP A 217 0.80 -1.09 2.43
CA ASP A 217 -0.53 -1.69 2.49
C ASP A 217 -1.57 -0.71 3.07
N THR A 218 -1.23 0.04 4.11
CA THR A 218 -2.09 1.11 4.65
C THR A 218 -2.42 2.18 3.61
N THR A 219 -1.51 2.47 2.67
CA THR A 219 -1.76 3.39 1.56
C THR A 219 -2.80 2.83 0.59
N VAL A 220 -2.68 1.55 0.25
CA VAL A 220 -3.66 0.84 -0.60
C VAL A 220 -5.02 0.82 0.08
N VAL A 221 -5.08 0.47 1.38
CA VAL A 221 -6.34 0.48 2.15
C VAL A 221 -6.93 1.88 2.20
N ALA A 222 -6.15 2.92 2.51
CA ALA A 222 -6.62 4.30 2.58
C ALA A 222 -7.27 4.75 1.25
N LEU A 223 -6.62 4.47 0.11
CA LEU A 223 -7.14 4.79 -1.21
C LEU A 223 -8.43 3.99 -1.51
N GLN A 224 -8.42 2.68 -1.26
CA GLN A 224 -9.58 1.82 -1.54
C GLN A 224 -10.78 2.15 -0.64
N GLU A 225 -10.54 2.55 0.62
CA GLU A 225 -11.58 3.05 1.51
C GLU A 225 -12.12 4.40 1.05
N ALA A 226 -11.27 5.32 0.58
CA ALA A 226 -11.73 6.59 -0.01
C ALA A 226 -12.59 6.36 -1.27
N LEU A 227 -12.25 5.36 -2.09
CA LEU A 227 -12.99 4.95 -3.27
C LEU A 227 -14.24 4.10 -2.96
N ASN A 228 -14.42 3.64 -1.71
CA ASN A 228 -15.46 2.70 -1.31
C ASN A 228 -15.40 1.33 -2.01
N VAL A 229 -14.19 0.80 -2.22
CA VAL A 229 -13.94 -0.49 -2.90
C VAL A 229 -13.03 -1.43 -2.11
N PHE A 230 -12.69 -1.09 -0.85
CA PHE A 230 -11.88 -1.96 -0.01
C PHE A 230 -12.62 -3.26 0.31
N ASN A 231 -11.92 -4.39 0.18
CA ASN A 231 -12.50 -5.72 0.35
C ASN A 231 -12.44 -6.24 1.80
N GLY A 232 -11.89 -5.46 2.73
CA GLY A 232 -11.78 -5.82 4.14
C GLY A 232 -10.58 -6.70 4.50
N LEU A 233 -9.67 -6.99 3.56
CA LEU A 233 -8.52 -7.87 3.76
C LEU A 233 -7.20 -7.09 3.67
N GLN A 234 -6.19 -7.47 4.45
CA GLN A 234 -4.85 -6.90 4.30
C GLN A 234 -4.34 -7.04 2.85
N PRO A 235 -3.91 -5.93 2.21
CA PRO A 235 -3.25 -6.00 0.91
C PRO A 235 -2.01 -6.89 0.94
N PRO A 236 -1.90 -7.92 0.08
CA PRO A 236 -0.71 -8.76 0.00
C PRO A 236 0.53 -7.98 -0.48
N TYR A 237 1.73 -8.55 -0.27
CA TYR A 237 2.95 -8.00 -0.84
C TYR A 237 2.86 -7.85 -2.36
N ALA A 238 3.40 -6.74 -2.87
CA ALA A 238 3.34 -6.35 -4.27
C ALA A 238 1.92 -6.25 -4.87
N SER A 239 0.89 -6.14 -4.02
CA SER A 239 -0.45 -5.74 -4.49
C SER A 239 -0.39 -4.36 -5.13
N CYS A 240 -1.21 -4.17 -6.18
CA CYS A 240 -1.21 -2.96 -6.99
C CYS A 240 -2.65 -2.56 -7.29
N HIS A 241 -2.98 -1.29 -7.03
CA HIS A 241 -4.26 -0.71 -7.40
C HIS A 241 -4.11 0.11 -8.67
N LEU A 242 -4.71 -0.35 -9.77
CA LEU A 242 -4.63 0.31 -11.07
C LEU A 242 -5.85 1.24 -11.27
N ILE A 243 -5.58 2.49 -11.64
CA ILE A 243 -6.60 3.46 -12.08
C ILE A 243 -6.20 3.91 -13.47
N GLU A 244 -7.09 3.69 -14.44
CA GLU A 244 -6.80 3.87 -15.87
C GLU A 244 -7.80 4.86 -16.47
N LEU A 245 -7.30 5.83 -17.24
CA LEU A 245 -8.11 6.78 -17.99
C LEU A 245 -8.09 6.39 -19.47
N TYR A 246 -9.28 6.19 -20.03
CA TYR A 246 -9.47 5.88 -21.44
C TYR A 246 -10.18 7.04 -22.14
N HIS A 247 -9.79 7.30 -23.39
CA HIS A 247 -10.52 8.19 -24.27
C HIS A 247 -11.20 7.37 -25.36
N GLU A 248 -12.52 7.34 -25.34
CA GLU A 248 -13.32 6.81 -26.44
C GLU A 248 -13.71 7.97 -27.36
N GLY A 249 -13.41 7.85 -28.65
CA GLY A 249 -13.95 8.80 -29.61
C GLY A 249 -15.47 8.70 -29.60
N ASN A 250 -16.17 9.85 -29.62
CA ASN A 250 -17.58 9.83 -30.01
C ASN A 250 -17.65 9.18 -31.40
N GLY A 251 -18.42 8.09 -31.51
CA GLY A 251 -18.61 7.37 -32.78
C GLY A 251 -19.07 8.26 -33.93
#